data_AF-A0A440UTG4-F1
#
_entry.id   AF-A0A440UTG4-F1
#
_cell.length_a   1.000
_cell.length_b   1.000
_cell.length_c   1.000
_cell.angle_alpha   90.00
_cell.angle_beta   90.00
_cell.angle_gamma   90.00
#
_symmetry.space_group_name_H-M   'P 1'
#
loop_
_entity.id
_entity.type
_entity.pdbx_description
1 polymer ?
#
loop_
_entity_poly.entity_id
_entity_poly.type
_entity_poly.pdbx_seq_one_letter_code
_entity_poly.pdbx_strand_id
1 'polypeptide(L)' 'VIGAPGCARSPKENGFDWVLDRLIAGLDVTAGDIAGMGVGGLLMEIPSRPQPREPLPSRSAKAEPRVDIVLLAAGRSSRM' A
#
# COMPACT_ATOMS: atom_id res chain seq x y z
N VAL A 1 -9.01 17.79 15.40
CA VAL A 1 -9.94 17.12 14.45
C VAL A 1 -9.11 16.27 13.51
N ILE A 2 -9.44 14.97 13.38
CA ILE A 2 -8.74 14.05 12.47
C ILE A 2 -9.64 13.81 11.25
N GLY A 3 -9.14 14.10 10.06
CA GLY A 3 -9.84 13.73 8.81
C GLY A 3 -9.67 12.25 8.54
N ALA A 4 -10.72 11.45 8.79
CA ALA A 4 -10.64 10.01 8.58
C ALA A 4 -10.75 9.65 7.07
N PRO A 5 -9.81 8.88 6.51
CA PRO A 5 -9.87 8.43 5.12
C PRO A 5 -10.95 7.36 4.94
N GLY A 6 -11.29 7.04 3.68
CA GLY A 6 -12.30 6.03 3.37
C GLY A 6 -12.01 4.63 3.93
N CYS A 7 -10.73 4.28 4.14
CA CYS A 7 -10.32 2.99 4.72
C CYS A 7 -10.67 2.85 6.20
N ALA A 8 -10.82 3.96 6.95
CA ALA A 8 -11.21 3.95 8.36
C ALA A 8 -12.64 3.42 8.60
N ARG A 9 -13.43 3.24 7.54
CA ARG A 9 -14.76 2.60 7.61
C ARG A 9 -14.70 1.07 7.62
N SER A 10 -13.56 0.49 7.26
CA SER A 10 -13.37 -0.95 7.23
C SER A 10 -13.21 -1.50 8.65
N PRO A 11 -13.85 -2.62 9.01
CA PRO A 11 -13.59 -3.30 10.28
C PRO A 11 -12.25 -4.06 10.27
N LYS A 12 -11.61 -4.22 9.11
CA LYS A 12 -10.27 -4.81 9.00
C LYS A 12 -9.21 -3.79 9.40
N GLU A 13 -8.31 -4.23 10.26
CA GLU A 13 -7.10 -3.50 10.65
C GLU A 13 -6.31 -3.06 9.41
N ASN A 14 -5.90 -1.79 9.41
CA ASN A 14 -5.16 -1.15 8.34
C ASN A 14 -4.23 -0.06 8.88
N GLY A 15 -3.42 0.53 8.00
CA GLY A 15 -2.43 1.53 8.42
C GLY A 15 -3.00 2.77 9.11
N PHE A 16 -4.28 3.12 8.90
CA PHE A 16 -4.90 4.21 9.65
C PHE A 16 -5.03 3.90 11.14
N ASP A 17 -5.36 2.65 11.49
CA ASP A 17 -5.55 2.24 12.88
C ASP A 17 -4.23 2.39 13.66
N TRP A 18 -3.12 1.98 13.04
CA TRP A 18 -1.77 2.12 13.62
C TRP A 18 -1.35 3.58 13.82
N VAL A 19 -1.75 4.48 12.91
CA VAL A 19 -1.52 5.92 13.08
C VAL A 19 -2.41 6.47 14.19
N LEU A 20 -3.68 6.06 14.25
CA LEU A 20 -4.64 6.53 15.24
C LEU A 20 -4.21 6.15 16.66
N ASP A 21 -3.74 4.92 16.86
CA ASP A 21 -3.24 4.45 18.17
C ASP A 21 -2.10 5.30 18.70
N ARG A 22 -1.12 5.65 17.84
CA ARG A 22 -0.01 6.54 18.22
C ARG A 22 -0.50 7.93 18.61
N LEU A 23 -1.41 8.50 17.83
CA LEU A 23 -1.97 9.82 18.11
C LEU A 23 -2.74 9.85 19.43
N ILE A 24 -3.54 8.82 19.72
CA ILE A 24 -4.28 8.69 20.99
C ILE A 24 -3.30 8.52 22.16
N ALA A 25 -2.19 7.81 21.96
CA ALA A 25 -1.13 7.66 22.94
C ALA A 25 -0.24 8.91 23.11
N GLY A 26 -0.50 9.99 22.37
CA GLY A 26 0.31 11.22 22.42
C GLY A 26 1.71 11.06 21.83
N LEU A 27 1.92 10.04 20.99
CA LEU A 27 3.18 9.80 20.30
C LEU A 27 3.20 10.57 18.98
N ASP A 28 4.30 11.26 18.71
CA ASP A 28 4.53 11.86 17.41
C ASP A 28 4.58 10.79 16.31
N VAL A 29 4.04 11.16 15.14
CA VAL A 29 4.04 10.34 13.94
C VAL A 29 4.91 11.02 12.90
N THR A 30 6.10 10.46 12.70
CA THR A 30 7.08 10.94 11.73
C THR A 30 6.92 10.25 10.39
N ALA A 31 7.56 10.79 9.34
CA ALA A 31 7.63 10.12 8.05
C ALA A 31 8.30 8.73 8.13
N GLY A 32 9.27 8.56 9.05
CA GLY A 32 9.92 7.28 9.29
C GLY A 32 8.96 6.24 9.90
N ASP A 33 8.09 6.67 10.83
CA ASP A 33 7.07 5.80 11.41
C ASP A 33 6.10 5.29 10.33
N ILE A 34 5.61 6.19 9.48
CA ILE A 34 4.70 5.84 8.37
C ILE A 34 5.39 4.90 7.38
N ALA A 35 6.66 5.17 7.03
CA ALA A 35 7.42 4.29 6.14
C ALA A 35 7.62 2.89 6.76
N GLY A 36 7.87 2.81 8.07
CA GLY A 36 8.01 1.55 8.81
C GLY A 36 6.72 0.75 8.96
N MET A 37 5.55 1.40 8.85
CA MET A 37 4.24 0.73 8.78
C MET A 37 3.98 0.09 7.41
N GLY A 38 4.77 0.40 6.39
CA GLY A 38 4.67 -0.29 5.10
C GLY A 38 5.05 -1.76 5.25
N VAL A 39 4.10 -2.68 5.05
CA VAL A 39 4.34 -4.13 5.18
C VAL A 39 5.43 -4.70 4.26
N GLY A 40 5.88 -3.94 3.26
CA GLY A 40 6.95 -4.32 2.34
C GLY A 40 6.61 -5.56 1.53
N GLY A 41 6.29 -5.39 0.24
CA GLY A 41 6.01 -6.50 -0.66
C GLY A 41 4.62 -6.48 -1.26
N LEU A 42 4.34 -7.53 -2.03
CA LEU A 42 3.19 -7.63 -2.92
C LEU A 42 1.87 -7.75 -2.14
N LEU A 43 0.76 -7.36 -2.78
CA LEU A 43 -0.58 -7.30 -2.17
C LEU A 43 -0.94 -8.57 -1.37
N MET A 44 -1.54 -8.39 -0.19
CA MET A 44 -2.02 -9.47 0.68
C MET A 44 -2.80 -10.54 -0.10
N GLU A 45 -2.56 -11.80 0.26
CA GLU A 45 -3.27 -12.93 -0.32
C GLU A 45 -4.73 -12.90 0.17
N ILE A 46 -5.64 -13.01 -0.79
CA ILE A 46 -7.06 -13.16 -0.55
C ILE A 46 -7.54 -14.33 -1.38
N PRO A 47 -8.70 -14.96 -1.08
CA PRO A 47 -9.18 -16.10 -1.85
C PRO A 47 -9.29 -15.83 -3.36
N SER A 48 -9.55 -14.59 -3.75
CA SER A 48 -9.59 -14.16 -5.17
C SER A 48 -8.22 -13.78 -5.75
N ARG A 49 -7.15 -13.84 -4.96
CA ARG A 49 -5.76 -13.56 -5.35
C ARG A 49 -4.77 -14.54 -4.65
N PRO A 50 -4.85 -15.85 -4.94
CA PRO A 50 -3.85 -16.83 -4.54
C PRO A 50 -2.57 -16.70 -5.40
N GLN A 51 -1.43 -17.12 -4.87
CA GLN A 51 -0.11 -17.06 -5.52
C GLN A 51 0.11 -18.12 -6.62
N PRO A 52 1.03 -17.92 -7.59
CA PRO A 52 2.33 -17.22 -7.48
C PRO A 52 2.41 -15.87 -8.21
N ARG A 53 3.10 -14.91 -7.58
CA ARG A 53 3.29 -13.53 -8.09
C ARG A 53 4.38 -13.42 -9.16
N GLU A 54 5.07 -14.51 -9.42
CA GLU A 54 5.89 -14.73 -10.60
C GLU A 54 5.31 -15.93 -11.36
N PRO A 55 5.17 -15.86 -12.70
CA PRO A 55 4.88 -17.06 -13.48
C PRO A 55 6.05 -18.05 -13.29
N LEU A 56 5.76 -19.29 -12.89
CA LEU A 56 6.69 -20.41 -13.07
C LEU A 56 7.20 -20.35 -14.52
N PRO A 57 8.52 -20.38 -14.77
CA PRO A 57 9.02 -20.25 -16.12
C PRO A 57 8.48 -21.41 -16.98
N SER A 58 7.49 -21.12 -17.82
CA SER A 58 7.03 -22.08 -18.82
C SER A 58 8.17 -22.23 -19.82
N ARG A 59 8.76 -23.41 -19.89
CA ARG A 59 9.73 -23.77 -20.95
C ARG A 59 8.99 -23.86 -22.30
N SER A 60 8.53 -22.74 -22.86
CA SER A 60 8.13 -22.62 -24.26
C SER A 60 7.58 -21.23 -24.57
N ALA A 61 8.10 -20.64 -25.65
CA ALA A 61 7.71 -19.39 -26.31
C ALA A 61 8.13 -18.09 -25.61
N LYS A 62 8.98 -17.30 -26.29
CA LYS A 62 9.27 -15.90 -25.99
C LYS A 62 7.94 -15.12 -25.99
N ALA A 63 7.33 -14.91 -24.82
CA ALA A 63 6.21 -14.00 -24.69
C ALA A 63 6.73 -12.57 -24.85
N GLU A 64 6.12 -11.79 -25.75
CA GLU A 64 6.42 -10.36 -25.84
C GLU A 64 6.05 -9.68 -24.51
N PRO A 65 6.93 -8.83 -23.94
CA PRO A 65 6.65 -8.19 -22.67
C PRO A 65 5.45 -7.24 -22.80
N ARG A 66 4.40 -7.47 -22.00
CA ARG A 66 3.32 -6.49 -21.82
C ARG A 66 3.80 -5.41 -20.85
N VAL A 67 3.87 -4.17 -21.34
CA VAL A 67 4.34 -3.01 -20.59
C VAL A 67 3.16 -2.05 -20.41
N ASP A 68 2.80 -1.79 -19.16
CA ASP A 68 1.79 -0.81 -18.77
C ASP A 68 2.45 0.39 -18.04
N ILE A 69 1.81 1.56 -18.09
CA ILE A 69 2.29 2.78 -17.43
C ILE A 69 1.34 3.17 -16.29
N VAL A 70 1.91 3.44 -15.11
CA VAL A 70 1.20 4.04 -13.98
C VAL A 70 1.76 5.44 -13.73
N LEU A 71 0.90 6.46 -13.82
CA LEU A 71 1.23 7.84 -13.49
C LEU A 71 0.63 8.20 -12.12
N LEU A 72 1.49 8.47 -11.13
CA LEU A 72 1.09 8.92 -9.81
C LEU A 72 1.03 10.46 -9.76
N ALA A 73 -0.12 11.03 -10.12
CA ALA A 73 -0.33 12.47 -10.27
C ALA A 73 -1.05 13.17 -9.09
N ALA A 74 -1.01 12.60 -7.88
CA ALA A 74 -1.72 13.16 -6.71
C ALA A 74 -1.00 14.35 -6.03
N GLY A 75 0.18 14.74 -6.52
CA GLY A 75 0.99 15.81 -5.93
C GLY A 75 0.40 17.21 -6.18
N ARG A 76 0.38 18.07 -5.15
CA ARG A 76 -0.19 19.43 -5.22
C ARG A 76 0.83 20.55 -5.53
N SER A 77 2.05 20.22 -5.96
CA SER A 77 3.13 21.17 -6.29
C SER A 77 3.28 22.36 -5.33
N SER A 78 2.98 22.18 -4.05
CA SER A 78 2.81 23.30 -3.09
C SER A 78 4.12 23.95 -2.62
N ARG A 79 5.24 23.58 -3.24
CA ARG A 79 6.59 24.08 -2.94
C ARG A 79 7.26 24.71 -4.17
N MET A 80 6.56 24.77 -5.31
CA MET A 80 6.93 25.54 -6.50
C MET A 80 5.98 26.72 -6.61
#